data_AF-A0A3S1MJJ4-F1
#
_entry.id   AF-A0A3S1MJJ4-F1
#
_cell.length_a   1.000
_cell.length_b   1.000
_cell.length_c   1.000
_cell.angle_alpha   90.00
_cell.angle_beta   90.00
_cell.angle_gamma   90.00
#
_symmetry.space_group_name_H-M   'P 1'
#
loop_
_entity.id
_entity.type
_entity.pdbx_description
1 polymer ?
#
loop_
_entity_poly.entity_id
_entity_poly.type
_entity_poly.pdbx_seq_one_letter_code
_entity_poly.pdbx_strand_id
1 'polypeptide(L)'
;MTRLVATLFFAAVSAFPAAPAMAEQCAARTDMIKALGEKFHESEAARGLVNPSLILEIFVSDQGTWTILATDTRGQSCVITAGEGWDGSLMAAAALPGT
;
A
#
# COMPACT_ATOMS: atom_id res chain seq x y z
N MET A 1 18.81 64.87 14.82
CA MET A 1 18.91 63.57 15.52
C MET A 1 17.85 62.65 14.94
N THR A 2 18.15 61.97 13.83
CA THR A 2 17.17 61.11 13.14
C THR A 2 17.76 59.71 13.14
N ARG A 3 17.28 58.85 14.06
CA ARG A 3 17.72 57.47 14.16
C ARG A 3 17.09 56.67 13.01
N LEU A 4 17.91 56.26 12.05
CA LEU A 4 17.56 55.27 11.04
C LEU A 4 17.35 53.92 11.74
N VAL A 5 16.09 53.54 11.94
CA VAL A 5 15.73 52.18 12.37
C VAL A 5 15.66 51.31 11.12
N ALA A 6 16.78 50.68 10.78
CA ALA A 6 16.83 49.67 9.72
C ALA A 6 16.13 48.40 10.24
N THR A 7 14.87 48.23 9.85
CA THR A 7 14.09 47.05 10.22
C THR A 7 14.41 45.93 9.22
N LEU A 8 15.33 45.04 9.59
CA LEU A 8 15.65 43.82 8.85
C LEU A 8 14.49 42.82 8.99
N PHE A 9 13.70 42.68 7.93
CA PHE A 9 12.69 41.61 7.82
C PHE A 9 13.40 40.29 7.55
N PHE A 10 13.58 39.46 8.57
CA PHE A 10 14.13 38.11 8.44
C PHE A 10 12.99 37.19 7.99
N ALA A 11 12.88 36.92 6.69
CA ALA A 11 11.92 35.95 6.16
C ALA A 11 12.37 34.53 6.55
N ALA A 12 11.74 33.97 7.59
CA ALA A 12 11.94 32.58 7.95
C ALA A 12 11.33 31.68 6.86
N VAL A 13 12.18 31.13 5.98
CA VAL A 13 11.78 30.08 5.04
C VAL A 13 11.65 28.79 5.83
N SER A 14 10.42 28.42 6.19
CA SER A 14 10.10 27.12 6.75
C SER A 14 10.28 26.05 5.68
N ALA A 15 11.41 25.33 5.72
CA ALA A 15 11.59 24.11 4.96
C ALA A 15 10.63 23.05 5.52
N PHE A 16 9.53 22.78 4.83
CA PHE A 16 8.70 21.62 5.13
C PHE A 16 9.47 20.35 4.76
N PRO A 17 9.64 19.37 5.68
CA PRO A 17 10.17 18.07 5.30
C PRO A 17 9.18 17.41 4.33
N ALA A 18 9.63 17.14 3.11
CA ALA A 18 8.88 16.27 2.20
C ALA A 18 8.82 14.88 2.85
N ALA A 19 7.62 14.36 3.07
CA ALA A 19 7.45 12.98 3.50
C ALA A 19 8.12 12.05 2.48
N PRO A 20 8.80 10.98 2.90
CA PRO A 20 9.36 10.02 1.96
C PRO A 20 8.21 9.43 1.14
N ALA A 21 8.20 9.70 -0.16
CA ALA A 21 7.35 9.00 -1.09
C ALA A 21 7.82 7.55 -1.08
N MET A 22 7.05 6.64 -0.48
CA MET A 22 7.27 5.21 -0.67
C MET A 22 7.17 4.98 -2.17
N ALA A 23 8.30 4.67 -2.81
CA ALA A 23 8.29 4.33 -4.22
C ALA A 23 7.33 3.16 -4.39
N GLU A 24 6.30 3.32 -5.21
CA GLU A 24 5.34 2.24 -5.43
C GLU A 24 6.10 1.03 -5.97
N GLN A 25 6.15 -0.04 -5.16
CA GLN A 25 6.84 -1.27 -5.51
C GLN A 25 5.93 -2.04 -6.46
N CYS A 26 6.05 -1.69 -7.74
CA CYS A 26 5.31 -2.29 -8.83
C CYS A 26 6.18 -3.24 -9.64
N ALA A 27 5.63 -4.39 -10.01
CA ALA A 27 6.23 -5.31 -10.97
C ALA A 27 5.14 -6.05 -11.76
N ALA A 28 5.54 -6.96 -12.66
CA ALA A 28 4.58 -7.88 -13.25
C ALA A 28 3.93 -8.72 -12.13
N ARG A 29 2.61 -8.90 -12.18
CA ARG A 29 1.85 -9.65 -11.16
C ARG A 29 2.46 -11.03 -10.90
N THR A 30 2.91 -11.73 -11.93
CA THR A 30 3.54 -13.05 -11.81
C THR A 30 4.81 -12.99 -10.94
N ASP A 31 5.63 -11.96 -11.11
CA ASP A 31 6.86 -11.80 -10.34
C ASP A 31 6.55 -11.43 -8.88
N MET A 32 5.53 -10.60 -8.66
CA MET A 32 5.06 -10.25 -7.31
C MET A 32 4.60 -11.50 -6.55
N ILE A 33 3.70 -12.30 -7.16
CA ILE A 33 3.16 -13.51 -6.52
C ILE A 33 4.26 -14.52 -6.24
N LYS A 34 5.17 -14.70 -7.20
CA LYS A 34 6.33 -15.56 -6.99
C LYS A 34 7.16 -15.09 -5.80
N ALA A 35 7.48 -13.80 -5.74
CA ALA A 35 8.27 -13.24 -4.65
C ALA A 35 7.55 -13.36 -3.29
N LEU A 36 6.24 -13.12 -3.25
CA LEU A 36 5.42 -13.26 -2.05
C LEU A 36 5.38 -14.72 -1.55
N GLY A 37 5.17 -15.68 -2.45
CA GLY A 37 5.18 -17.10 -2.11
C GLY A 37 6.55 -17.62 -1.69
N GLU A 38 7.63 -17.20 -2.36
CA GLU A 38 8.98 -17.68 -2.07
C GLU A 38 9.59 -17.05 -0.81
N LYS A 39 9.33 -15.76 -0.55
CA LYS A 39 9.98 -15.02 0.55
C LYS A 39 9.15 -14.95 1.82
N PHE A 40 7.84 -14.82 1.68
CA PHE A 40 6.93 -14.59 2.80
C PHE A 40 5.97 -15.77 3.02
N HIS A 41 6.00 -16.78 2.14
CA HIS A 41 5.05 -17.90 2.15
C HIS A 41 3.60 -17.43 2.10
N GLU A 42 3.36 -16.29 1.45
CA GLU A 42 2.03 -15.74 1.29
C GLU A 42 1.36 -16.31 0.03
N SER A 43 0.06 -16.60 0.15
CA SER A 43 -0.78 -17.06 -0.95
C SER A 43 -2.05 -16.21 -1.04
N GLU A 44 -2.69 -16.19 -2.21
CA GLU A 44 -3.89 -15.35 -2.44
C GLU A 44 -5.03 -15.81 -1.53
N ALA A 45 -5.39 -14.98 -0.55
CA ALA A 45 -6.46 -15.23 0.40
C ALA A 45 -7.80 -14.66 -0.10
N ALA A 46 -7.76 -13.53 -0.80
CA ALA A 46 -8.94 -12.88 -1.35
C ALA A 46 -8.60 -11.96 -2.53
N ARG A 47 -9.60 -11.69 -3.35
CA ARG A 47 -9.54 -10.76 -4.48
C ARG A 47 -10.88 -10.06 -4.67
N GLY A 48 -10.84 -8.78 -5.04
CA GLY A 48 -12.02 -8.02 -5.42
C GLY A 48 -11.77 -7.13 -6.63
N LEU A 49 -12.77 -6.98 -7.50
CA LEU A 49 -12.76 -5.96 -8.54
C LEU A 49 -13.08 -4.60 -7.91
N VAL A 50 -12.18 -3.64 -8.02
CA VAL A 50 -12.43 -2.26 -7.55
C VAL A 50 -13.21 -1.49 -8.61
N ASN A 51 -12.82 -1.67 -9.87
CA ASN A 51 -13.48 -1.13 -11.06
C ASN A 51 -13.01 -1.95 -12.28
N PRO A 52 -13.54 -1.73 -13.50
CA PRO A 52 -13.17 -2.51 -14.69
C PRO A 52 -11.67 -2.54 -15.04
N SER A 53 -10.88 -1.62 -14.49
CA SER A 53 -9.46 -1.47 -14.78
C SER A 53 -8.54 -1.88 -13.62
N LEU A 54 -9.09 -2.25 -12.45
CA LEU A 54 -8.30 -2.46 -11.24
C LEU A 54 -8.88 -3.57 -10.37
N ILE A 55 -8.02 -4.50 -9.97
CA ILE A 55 -8.30 -5.57 -9.02
C ILE A 55 -7.46 -5.34 -7.76
N LEU A 56 -8.07 -5.51 -6.59
CA LEU A 56 -7.38 -5.59 -5.31
C LEU A 56 -7.19 -7.05 -4.94
N GLU A 57 -5.99 -7.41 -4.47
CA GLU A 57 -5.62 -8.77 -4.09
C GLU A 57 -5.02 -8.76 -2.69
N ILE A 58 -5.38 -9.73 -1.86
CA ILE A 58 -4.89 -9.90 -0.49
C ILE A 58 -4.14 -11.23 -0.44
N PHE A 59 -2.88 -11.19 -0.01
CA PHE A 59 -2.02 -12.34 0.18
C PHE A 59 -1.71 -12.51 1.66
N VAL A 60 -1.75 -13.75 2.15
CA VAL A 60 -1.60 -14.08 3.56
C VAL A 60 -0.78 -15.36 3.70
N SER A 61 0.07 -15.42 4.73
CA SER A 61 0.78 -16.64 5.15
C SER A 61 0.17 -17.23 6.43
N ASP A 62 0.40 -18.52 6.65
CA ASP A 62 -0.01 -19.19 7.91
C ASP A 62 0.71 -18.61 9.15
N GLN A 63 1.84 -17.92 8.94
CA GLN A 63 2.59 -17.23 9.99
C GLN A 63 2.03 -15.81 10.28
N GLY A 64 1.00 -15.39 9.54
CA GLY A 64 0.30 -14.12 9.75
C GLY A 64 0.92 -12.92 9.04
N THR A 65 1.92 -13.11 8.17
CA THR A 65 2.36 -12.04 7.25
C THR A 65 1.30 -11.83 6.17
N TRP A 66 1.18 -10.60 5.69
CA TRP A 66 0.21 -10.27 4.66
C TRP A 66 0.66 -9.10 3.77
N THR A 67 0.19 -9.13 2.52
CA THR A 67 0.44 -8.08 1.52
C THR A 67 -0.84 -7.80 0.73
N ILE A 68 -1.16 -6.52 0.51
CA ILE A 68 -2.23 -6.08 -0.38
C ILE A 68 -1.63 -5.52 -1.65
N LEU A 69 -2.05 -6.06 -2.79
CA LEU A 69 -1.67 -5.61 -4.12
C LEU A 69 -2.85 -4.96 -4.84
N ALA A 70 -2.56 -3.98 -5.68
CA ALA A 70 -3.48 -3.51 -6.71
C ALA A 70 -2.92 -3.87 -8.09
N THR A 71 -3.71 -4.59 -8.88
CA THR A 71 -3.36 -5.08 -10.21
C THR A 71 -4.20 -4.40 -11.28
N ASP A 72 -3.54 -3.84 -12.29
CA ASP A 72 -4.19 -3.25 -13.45
C ASP A 72 -4.44 -4.28 -14.59
N THR A 73 -5.15 -3.85 -15.63
CA THR A 73 -5.47 -4.71 -16.79
C THR A 73 -4.27 -5.05 -17.67
N ARG A 74 -3.12 -4.42 -17.46
CA ARG A 74 -1.86 -4.73 -18.14
C ARG A 74 -1.05 -5.78 -17.37
N GLY A 75 -1.55 -6.24 -16.22
CA GLY A 75 -0.88 -7.21 -15.37
C GLY A 75 0.25 -6.59 -14.53
N GLN A 76 0.30 -5.27 -14.41
CA GLN A 76 1.17 -4.60 -13.44
C GLN A 76 0.49 -4.64 -12.07
N SER A 77 1.25 -5.03 -11.05
CA SER A 77 0.79 -5.14 -9.69
C SER A 77 1.67 -4.30 -8.78
N CYS A 78 1.07 -3.45 -7.94
CA CYS A 78 1.78 -2.57 -7.01
C CYS A 78 1.42 -2.93 -5.57
N VAL A 79 2.41 -2.91 -4.67
CA VAL A 79 2.15 -3.02 -3.23
C VAL A 79 1.44 -1.77 -2.75
N ILE A 80 0.25 -1.94 -2.20
CA ILE A 80 -0.50 -0.86 -1.52
C ILE A 80 -0.06 -0.78 -0.06
N THR A 81 0.03 -1.94 0.60
CA THR A 81 0.45 -2.07 1.99
C THR A 81 0.85 -3.52 2.29
N ALA A 82 1.65 -3.72 3.33
CA ALA A 82 2.06 -5.03 3.83
C ALA A 82 2.29 -4.96 5.34
N GLY A 83 2.22 -6.11 6.01
CA GLY A 83 2.43 -6.18 7.45
C GLY A 83 2.40 -7.61 7.98
N GLU A 84 2.19 -7.71 9.29
CA GLU A 84 2.14 -8.96 10.05
C GLU A 84 0.88 -9.00 10.93
N GLY A 85 0.65 -10.12 11.62
CA GLY A 85 -0.45 -10.28 12.57
C GLY A 85 -1.83 -10.42 11.92
N TRP A 86 -1.92 -10.98 10.72
CA TRP A 86 -3.20 -11.25 10.07
C TRP A 86 -4.08 -12.21 10.89
N ASP A 87 -5.33 -11.84 11.13
CA ASP A 87 -6.34 -12.68 11.79
C ASP A 87 -7.44 -13.08 10.81
N GLY A 88 -7.32 -14.29 10.25
CA GLY A 88 -8.27 -14.85 9.28
C GLY A 88 -9.55 -15.44 9.91
N SER A 89 -9.67 -15.49 11.23
CA SER A 89 -10.76 -16.21 11.91
C SER A 89 -12.14 -15.53 11.79
N LEU A 90 -12.19 -14.29 11.31
CA LEU A 90 -13.41 -13.49 11.20
C LEU A 90 -14.26 -13.78 9.95
N MET A 91 -13.77 -14.54 8.96
CA MET A 91 -14.45 -14.74 7.66
C MET A 91 -15.48 -15.90 7.62
N ALA A 92 -15.89 -16.47 8.74
CA ALA A 92 -16.91 -17.53 8.76
C ALA A 92 -18.36 -17.06 8.51
N ALA A 93 -18.62 -15.75 8.42
CA ALA A 93 -19.99 -15.21 8.52
C ALA A 93 -20.58 -14.51 7.27
N ALA A 94 -19.90 -14.51 6.12
CA ALA A 94 -20.41 -13.82 4.93
C ALA A 94 -20.69 -14.77 3.74
N ALA A 95 -21.35 -15.89 4.00
CA ALA A 95 -22.22 -16.46 2.97
C ALA A 95 -23.42 -15.52 2.84
N LEU A 96 -23.41 -14.66 1.82
CA LEU A 96 -24.58 -13.83 1.50
C LEU A 96 -25.79 -14.77 1.29
N PRO A 97 -26.90 -14.61 2.03
CA PRO A 97 -28.10 -15.36 1.72
C PRO A 97 -28.68 -14.82 0.40
N GLY A 98 -28.64 -15.65 -0.65
CA GLY A 98 -29.55 -15.54 -1.79
C GLY A 98 -29.04 -14.84 -3.04
N THR A 99 -28.34 -15.58 -3.90
CA THR A 99 -28.56 -15.52 -5.35
C THR A 99 -29.01 -16.89 -5.83
#